data_AF-A0A7J9WDA6-F1
#
_entry.id   AF-A0A7J9WDA6-F1
#
_cell.length_a   1.000
_cell.length_b   1.000
_cell.length_c   1.000
_cell.angle_alpha   90.00
_cell.angle_beta   90.00
_cell.angle_gamma   90.00
#
_symmetry.space_group_name_H-M   'P 1'
#
loop_
_entity.id
_entity.type
_entity.pdbx_description
1 polymer ?
#
loop_
_entity_poly.entity_id
_entity_poly.type
_entity_poly.pdbx_seq_one_letter_code
_entity_poly.pdbx_strand_id
1 'polypeptide(L)'
;MMLTRKRTNPLFHPDAFRLIAGEERAQRALDDDDSIDLLVWNVFSTLEHHSDQRWLAGRLQQLGGPAVREPIRISLFTGGEREPRLVPPASYIAYVRERAQAVGGDDASVAEFAAPVTAPVRIESPDVVTLVDAVGDRTHLGHGGRERLVELIDVGLEQARRTGKTLAVAVIYTSRSTAASALSARVNALRNEATLAAALPHRRTVPPVVLREMSWQQLLRIWQSELPYLDLQGAPVKAFLAHCRDRGLL
;
A
#
# COMPACT_ATOMS: atom_id res chain seq x y z
N MET A 1 -23.30 32.94 -9.65
CA MET A 1 -22.94 31.51 -9.59
C MET A 1 -21.51 31.44 -9.05
N MET A 2 -21.32 31.26 -7.74
CA MET A 2 -19.98 31.09 -7.17
C MET A 2 -19.46 29.71 -7.58
N LEU A 3 -18.51 29.68 -8.52
CA LEU A 3 -17.71 28.49 -8.76
C LEU A 3 -16.91 28.24 -7.49
N THR A 4 -17.35 27.29 -6.67
CA THR A 4 -16.51 26.68 -5.63
C THR A 4 -15.32 26.06 -6.36
N ARG A 5 -14.20 26.79 -6.43
CA ARG A 5 -12.92 26.23 -6.85
C ARG A 5 -12.63 25.06 -5.92
N LYS A 6 -12.92 23.83 -6.38
CA LYS A 6 -12.48 22.61 -5.70
C LYS A 6 -10.97 22.72 -5.55
N ARG A 7 -10.51 22.67 -4.31
CA ARG A 7 -9.08 22.75 -4.00
C ARG A 7 -8.49 21.36 -4.26
N THR A 8 -7.74 21.24 -5.36
CA THR A 8 -6.91 20.08 -5.67
C THR A 8 -6.04 19.71 -4.46
N ASN A 9 -5.82 18.41 -4.25
CA ASN A 9 -4.96 17.92 -3.17
C ASN A 9 -3.55 18.53 -3.32
N PRO A 10 -3.06 19.35 -2.37
CA PRO A 10 -1.76 20.01 -2.52
C PRO A 10 -0.64 18.99 -2.59
N LEU A 11 0.26 19.11 -3.56
CA LEU A 11 1.37 18.18 -3.73
C LEU A 11 2.62 18.64 -2.99
N PHE A 12 3.20 17.78 -2.16
CA PHE A 12 4.51 18.00 -1.53
C PHE A 12 5.61 17.56 -2.48
N HIS A 13 6.76 18.25 -2.51
CA HIS A 13 7.92 17.90 -3.36
C HIS A 13 7.56 17.45 -4.80
N PRO A 14 6.98 18.33 -5.64
CA PRO A 14 6.40 17.92 -6.93
C PRO A 14 7.34 17.19 -7.88
N ASP A 15 8.61 17.62 -7.93
CA ASP A 15 9.60 17.02 -8.82
C ASP A 15 9.97 15.60 -8.39
N ALA A 16 10.10 15.38 -7.08
CA ALA A 16 10.32 14.05 -6.52
C ALA A 16 9.09 13.16 -6.74
N PHE A 17 7.87 13.69 -6.61
CA PHE A 17 6.67 12.91 -6.90
C PHE A 17 6.62 12.47 -8.35
N ARG A 18 6.81 13.38 -9.32
CA ARG A 18 6.82 13.02 -10.75
C ARG A 18 7.90 12.00 -11.07
N LEU A 19 9.09 12.21 -10.52
CA LEU A 19 10.20 11.27 -10.67
C LEU A 19 9.84 9.90 -10.11
N ILE A 20 9.15 9.83 -8.96
CA ILE A 20 8.86 8.56 -8.27
C ILE A 20 7.59 7.86 -8.81
N ALA A 21 6.55 8.61 -9.15
CA ALA A 21 5.30 8.07 -9.66
C ALA A 21 5.38 7.68 -11.14
N GLY A 22 6.24 8.35 -11.92
CA GLY A 22 6.20 8.31 -13.38
C GLY A 22 5.15 9.28 -13.95
N GLU A 23 5.36 9.72 -15.20
CA GLU A 23 4.57 10.81 -15.80
C GLU A 23 3.07 10.49 -15.85
N GLU A 24 2.69 9.29 -16.32
CA GLU A 24 1.29 8.91 -16.48
C GLU A 24 0.55 8.84 -15.13
N ARG A 25 1.14 8.21 -14.12
CA ARG A 25 0.55 8.16 -12.77
C ARG A 25 0.50 9.56 -12.16
N ALA A 26 1.56 10.35 -12.31
CA ALA A 26 1.60 11.70 -11.77
C ALA A 26 0.50 12.58 -12.38
N GLN A 27 0.30 12.53 -13.69
CA GLN A 27 -0.76 13.27 -14.36
C GLN A 27 -2.15 12.82 -13.87
N ARG A 28 -2.42 11.52 -13.84
CA ARG A 28 -3.69 10.99 -13.29
C ARG A 28 -3.94 11.42 -11.85
N ALA A 29 -2.89 11.43 -11.03
CA ALA A 29 -3.00 11.83 -9.64
C ALA A 29 -3.26 13.34 -9.48
N LEU A 30 -2.71 14.18 -10.35
CA LEU A 30 -2.94 15.63 -10.35
C LEU A 30 -4.33 16.02 -10.88
N ASP A 31 -4.89 15.23 -11.78
CA ASP A 31 -6.24 15.43 -12.33
C ASP A 31 -7.36 14.93 -11.40
N ASP A 32 -7.02 14.11 -10.41
CA ASP A 32 -7.95 13.55 -9.43
C ASP A 32 -7.92 14.33 -8.10
N ASP A 33 -8.98 15.11 -7.85
CA ASP A 33 -9.16 15.84 -6.60
C ASP A 33 -9.20 14.93 -5.35
N ASP A 34 -9.49 13.63 -5.51
CA ASP A 34 -9.56 12.60 -4.47
C ASP A 34 -8.37 11.63 -4.51
N SER A 35 -7.28 12.03 -5.18
CA SER A 35 -6.14 11.15 -5.42
C SER A 35 -5.56 10.55 -4.14
N ILE A 36 -5.73 9.23 -4.03
CA ILE A 36 -5.10 8.41 -2.99
C ILE A 36 -3.58 8.40 -3.15
N ASP A 37 -3.07 8.45 -4.39
CA ASP A 37 -1.62 8.52 -4.64
C ASP A 37 -1.01 9.80 -4.06
N LEU A 38 -1.71 10.95 -4.15
CA LEU A 38 -1.26 12.19 -3.52
C LEU A 38 -1.34 12.13 -1.99
N LEU A 39 -2.38 11.50 -1.40
CA LEU A 39 -2.44 11.28 0.05
C LEU A 39 -1.28 10.39 0.53
N VAL A 40 -1.06 9.27 -0.16
CA VAL A 40 0.05 8.34 0.11
C VAL A 40 1.37 9.08 0.03
N TRP A 41 1.58 9.84 -1.06
CA TRP A 41 2.80 10.60 -1.26
C TRP A 41 3.04 11.61 -0.13
N ASN A 42 2.10 12.52 0.12
CA ASN A 42 2.28 13.59 1.10
C ASN A 42 2.53 13.05 2.52
N VAL A 43 1.86 11.96 2.89
CA VAL A 43 2.02 11.33 4.21
C VAL A 43 3.34 10.56 4.28
N PHE A 44 3.57 9.60 3.40
CA PHE A 44 4.68 8.66 3.60
C PHE A 44 6.04 9.15 3.08
N SER A 45 6.08 10.05 2.08
CA SER A 45 7.37 10.65 1.64
C SER A 45 7.99 11.49 2.74
N THR A 46 7.16 12.18 3.53
CA THR A 46 7.64 13.02 4.63
C THR A 46 8.10 12.21 5.83
N LEU A 47 7.50 11.04 6.08
CA LEU A 47 7.93 10.14 7.15
C LEU A 47 9.34 9.55 6.92
N GLU A 48 9.81 9.44 5.68
CA GLU A 48 11.17 8.95 5.40
C GLU A 48 12.25 9.88 6.01
N HIS A 49 11.95 11.18 6.08
CA HIS A 49 12.84 12.22 6.59
C HIS A 49 12.62 12.53 8.09
N HIS A 50 12.02 11.59 8.83
CA HIS A 50 11.78 11.75 10.26
C HIS A 50 13.10 11.81 11.05
N SER A 51 13.25 12.87 11.85
CA SER A 51 14.47 13.14 12.64
C SER A 51 14.74 12.13 13.76
N ASP A 52 13.71 11.46 14.27
CA ASP A 52 13.83 10.38 15.27
C ASP A 52 13.32 9.04 14.71
N GLN A 53 14.24 8.20 14.22
CA GLN A 53 13.90 6.90 13.61
C GLN A 53 13.32 5.89 14.61
N ARG A 54 13.71 5.96 15.89
CA ARG A 54 13.22 5.02 16.91
C ARG A 54 11.78 5.35 17.27
N TRP A 55 11.47 6.64 17.40
CA TRP A 55 10.10 7.11 17.57
C TRP A 55 9.22 6.73 16.38
N LEU A 56 9.69 6.99 15.15
CA LEU A 56 9.00 6.60 13.93
C LEU A 56 8.72 5.09 13.90
N ALA A 57 9.71 4.26 14.22
CA ALA A 57 9.53 2.81 14.27
C ALA A 57 8.40 2.42 15.21
N GLY A 58 8.34 2.99 16.41
CA GLY A 58 7.24 2.80 17.37
C GLY A 58 5.87 3.19 16.80
N ARG A 59 5.78 4.25 16.00
CA ARG A 59 4.54 4.62 15.31
C ARG A 59 4.15 3.59 14.25
N LEU A 60 5.12 3.15 13.44
CA LEU A 60 4.91 2.23 12.33
C LEU A 60 4.61 0.79 12.77
N GLN A 61 4.79 0.44 14.05
CA GLN A 61 4.32 -0.84 14.61
C GLN A 61 2.80 -1.03 14.46
N GLN A 62 2.02 0.05 14.33
CA GLN A 62 0.58 -0.05 14.03
C GLN A 62 0.31 -0.63 12.63
N LEU A 63 1.24 -0.48 11.69
CA LEU A 63 1.16 -1.01 10.32
C LEU A 63 1.93 -2.32 10.19
N GLY A 64 3.17 -2.38 10.67
CA GLY A 64 4.06 -3.54 10.49
C GLY A 64 4.12 -4.52 11.65
N GLY A 65 3.43 -4.24 12.76
CA GLY A 65 3.48 -5.07 13.98
C GLY A 65 4.70 -4.80 14.87
N PRO A 66 4.80 -5.52 16.00
CA PRO A 66 5.74 -5.21 17.08
C PRO A 66 7.22 -5.39 16.72
N ALA A 67 7.52 -6.12 15.64
CA ALA A 67 8.90 -6.35 15.18
C ALA A 67 9.44 -5.20 14.29
N VAL A 68 8.65 -4.15 14.05
CA VAL A 68 9.14 -2.93 13.39
C VAL A 68 10.10 -2.20 14.35
N ARG A 69 11.32 -1.96 13.87
CA ARG A 69 12.41 -1.27 14.56
C ARG A 69 13.30 -0.56 13.56
N GLU A 70 14.06 0.42 14.04
CA GLU A 70 15.06 1.14 13.24
C GLU A 70 16.20 0.22 12.75
N PRO A 71 16.88 0.56 11.64
CA PRO A 71 16.57 1.67 10.73
C PRO A 71 15.33 1.39 9.87
N ILE A 72 14.51 2.43 9.66
CA ILE A 72 13.33 2.36 8.79
C ILE A 72 13.70 2.88 7.40
N ARG A 73 13.26 2.18 6.36
CA ARG A 73 13.25 2.69 4.98
C ARG A 73 11.83 2.66 4.45
N ILE A 74 11.40 3.76 3.86
CA ILE A 74 10.07 3.86 3.24
C ILE A 74 10.29 4.02 1.74
N SER A 75 9.63 3.19 0.95
CA SER A 75 9.67 3.27 -0.52
C SER A 75 8.24 3.41 -1.03
N LEU A 76 8.00 4.39 -1.89
CA LEU A 76 6.68 4.67 -2.47
C LEU A 76 6.55 4.09 -3.87
N PHE A 77 5.34 3.65 -4.19
CA PHE A 77 4.99 3.01 -5.46
C PHE A 77 6.00 1.93 -5.85
N THR A 78 6.36 1.08 -4.87
CA THR A 78 7.39 0.06 -5.04
C THR A 78 6.85 -1.12 -5.85
N GLY A 79 7.72 -1.74 -6.65
CA GLY A 79 7.35 -2.83 -7.55
C GLY A 79 6.97 -2.30 -8.93
N GLY A 80 6.40 -3.16 -9.79
CA GLY A 80 6.01 -2.80 -11.16
C GLY A 80 7.19 -2.41 -12.06
N GLU A 81 7.62 -1.17 -11.91
CA GLU A 81 8.62 -0.46 -12.72
C GLU A 81 9.95 -0.25 -11.99
N ARG A 82 10.00 -0.51 -10.68
CA ARG A 82 11.16 -0.19 -9.82
C ARG A 82 11.66 -1.40 -9.03
N GLU A 83 12.96 -1.41 -8.77
CA GLU A 83 13.54 -2.36 -7.83
C GLU A 83 13.24 -1.96 -6.37
N PRO A 84 12.94 -2.92 -5.49
CA PRO A 84 12.77 -4.35 -5.81
C PRO A 84 11.42 -4.64 -6.47
N ARG A 85 11.46 -5.43 -7.54
CA ARG A 85 10.24 -5.88 -8.23
C ARG A 85 9.46 -6.89 -7.37
N LEU A 86 8.18 -6.63 -7.14
CA LEU A 86 7.27 -7.57 -6.48
C LEU A 86 6.68 -8.53 -7.51
N VAL A 87 7.47 -9.51 -7.89
CA VAL A 87 7.09 -10.50 -8.92
C VAL A 87 6.28 -11.63 -8.28
N PRO A 88 5.16 -12.06 -8.88
CA PRO A 88 4.44 -13.25 -8.43
C PRO A 88 5.34 -14.50 -8.41
N PRO A 89 5.15 -15.42 -7.46
CA PRO A 89 5.99 -16.61 -7.38
C PRO A 89 5.74 -17.54 -8.57
N ALA A 90 6.77 -18.26 -9.02
CA ALA A 90 6.65 -19.18 -10.15
C ALA A 90 5.57 -20.27 -9.96
N SER A 91 5.34 -20.70 -8.71
CA SER A 91 4.26 -21.66 -8.40
C SER A 91 2.87 -21.08 -8.63
N TYR A 92 2.67 -19.78 -8.41
CA TYR A 92 1.42 -19.10 -8.72
C TYR A 92 1.19 -19.07 -10.24
N ILE A 93 2.22 -18.72 -11.01
CA ILE A 93 2.10 -18.66 -12.47
C ILE A 93 1.83 -20.04 -13.07
N ALA A 94 2.48 -21.08 -12.55
CA ALA A 94 2.21 -22.47 -12.94
C ALA A 94 0.75 -22.85 -12.65
N TYR A 95 0.25 -22.52 -11.45
CA TYR A 95 -1.15 -22.77 -11.06
C TYR A 95 -2.15 -22.04 -11.95
N VAL A 96 -1.90 -20.77 -12.28
CA VAL A 96 -2.77 -20.01 -13.19
C VAL A 96 -2.76 -20.62 -14.59
N ARG A 97 -1.58 -20.98 -15.11
CA ARG A 97 -1.45 -21.62 -16.43
C ARG A 97 -2.23 -22.93 -16.50
N GLU A 98 -2.10 -23.80 -15.51
CA GLU A 98 -2.83 -25.07 -15.44
C GLU A 98 -4.36 -24.83 -15.48
N ARG A 99 -4.84 -23.85 -14.70
CA ARG A 99 -6.27 -23.50 -14.68
C ARG A 99 -6.75 -22.89 -15.99
N ALA A 100 -5.94 -22.03 -16.63
CA ALA A 100 -6.26 -21.45 -17.92
C ALA A 100 -6.38 -22.53 -19.00
N GLN A 101 -5.43 -23.47 -19.04
CA GLN A 101 -5.47 -24.60 -19.96
C GLN A 101 -6.69 -25.50 -19.75
N ALA A 102 -7.09 -25.73 -18.50
CA ALA A 102 -8.28 -26.53 -18.18
C ALA A 102 -9.60 -25.94 -18.72
N VAL A 103 -9.65 -24.63 -18.97
CA VAL A 103 -10.83 -23.94 -19.56
C VAL A 103 -10.61 -23.52 -21.02
N GLY A 104 -9.55 -24.02 -21.67
CA GLY A 104 -9.23 -23.72 -23.07
C GLY A 104 -8.63 -22.33 -23.33
N GLY A 105 -8.10 -21.66 -22.30
CA GLY A 105 -7.37 -20.40 -22.42
C GLY A 105 -5.95 -20.58 -22.97
N ASP A 106 -5.36 -19.48 -23.42
CA ASP A 106 -4.00 -19.43 -24.00
C ASP A 106 -2.97 -18.82 -23.04
N ASP A 107 -1.68 -18.87 -23.42
CA ASP A 107 -0.61 -18.27 -22.62
C ASP A 107 -0.69 -16.73 -22.55
N ALA A 108 -1.30 -16.08 -23.55
CA ALA A 108 -1.53 -14.63 -23.52
C ALA A 108 -2.47 -14.24 -22.36
N SER A 109 -3.45 -15.10 -22.06
CA SER A 109 -4.35 -14.95 -20.91
C SER A 109 -3.64 -15.03 -19.56
N VAL A 110 -2.41 -15.56 -19.50
CA VAL A 110 -1.60 -15.67 -18.26
C VAL A 110 -0.72 -14.44 -18.03
N ALA A 111 -0.45 -13.65 -19.09
CA ALA A 111 0.53 -12.57 -19.04
C ALA A 111 0.20 -11.51 -17.98
N GLU A 112 -1.08 -11.15 -17.83
CA GLU A 112 -1.52 -10.18 -16.83
C GLU A 112 -1.24 -10.68 -15.40
N PHE A 113 -1.50 -11.96 -15.12
CA PHE A 113 -1.22 -12.58 -13.82
C PHE A 113 0.28 -12.72 -13.50
N ALA A 114 1.14 -12.64 -14.53
CA ALA A 114 2.59 -12.66 -14.39
C ALA A 114 3.21 -11.27 -14.22
N ALA A 115 2.43 -10.20 -14.39
CA ALA A 115 2.91 -8.84 -14.27
C ALA A 115 3.44 -8.55 -12.85
N PRO A 116 4.54 -7.79 -12.71
CA PRO A 116 5.00 -7.34 -11.40
C PRO A 116 3.95 -6.45 -10.73
N VAL A 117 3.77 -6.66 -9.42
CA VAL A 117 2.77 -5.96 -8.62
C VAL A 117 3.37 -4.66 -8.10
N THR A 118 2.57 -3.59 -8.09
CA THR A 118 2.95 -2.34 -7.39
C THR A 118 2.29 -2.31 -6.02
N ALA A 119 3.03 -1.98 -4.97
CA ALA A 119 2.54 -1.65 -3.64
C ALA A 119 2.69 -0.13 -3.40
N PRO A 120 1.62 0.57 -2.95
CA PRO A 120 1.68 2.01 -2.69
C PRO A 120 2.80 2.42 -1.73
N VAL A 121 2.98 1.67 -0.64
CA VAL A 121 4.08 1.89 0.31
C VAL A 121 4.71 0.55 0.67
N ARG A 122 6.03 0.54 0.73
CA ARG A 122 6.81 -0.52 1.34
C ARG A 122 7.64 0.06 2.46
N ILE A 123 7.49 -0.49 3.65
CA ILE A 123 8.28 -0.13 4.83
C ILE A 123 9.20 -1.30 5.13
N GLU A 124 10.51 -1.03 5.17
CA GLU A 124 11.52 -2.01 5.54
C GLU A 124 12.12 -1.68 6.91
N SER A 125 12.04 -2.67 7.79
CA SER A 125 12.75 -2.79 9.06
C SER A 125 13.74 -3.97 8.93
N PRO A 126 14.72 -4.14 9.85
CA PRO A 126 15.61 -5.30 9.84
C PRO A 126 14.89 -6.65 9.73
N ASP A 127 13.81 -6.86 10.49
CA ASP A 127 13.16 -8.19 10.61
C ASP A 127 11.80 -8.28 9.89
N VAL A 128 11.29 -7.15 9.39
CA VAL A 128 9.94 -7.04 8.81
C VAL A 128 9.98 -6.26 7.51
N VAL A 129 9.29 -6.77 6.50
CA VAL A 129 8.83 -5.98 5.36
C VAL A 129 7.32 -5.78 5.48
N THR A 130 6.87 -4.53 5.45
CA THR A 130 5.45 -4.17 5.47
C THR A 130 5.06 -3.66 4.10
N LEU A 131 4.06 -4.28 3.47
CA LEU A 131 3.39 -3.73 2.29
C LEU A 131 2.11 -3.05 2.72
N VAL A 132 1.93 -1.79 2.34
CA VAL A 132 0.73 -1.02 2.65
C VAL A 132 -0.05 -0.81 1.37
N ASP A 133 -1.30 -1.30 1.35
CA ASP A 133 -2.29 -0.95 0.34
C ASP A 133 -3.13 0.19 0.87
N ALA A 134 -3.32 1.23 0.07
CA ALA A 134 -4.13 2.36 0.44
C ALA A 134 -5.28 2.50 -0.55
N VAL A 135 -6.49 2.59 -0.03
CA VAL A 135 -7.72 2.75 -0.81
C VAL A 135 -8.50 3.96 -0.30
N GLY A 136 -9.32 4.52 -1.18
CA GLY A 136 -10.31 5.51 -0.80
C GLY A 136 -11.58 4.83 -0.30
N ASP A 137 -12.65 5.03 -1.06
CA ASP A 137 -13.98 4.53 -0.67
C ASP A 137 -14.33 3.17 -1.24
N ARG A 138 -13.59 2.69 -2.25
CA ARG A 138 -13.85 1.42 -2.94
C ARG A 138 -12.58 0.58 -2.99
N THR A 139 -12.76 -0.74 -2.95
CA THR A 139 -11.68 -1.69 -3.21
C THR A 139 -11.40 -1.77 -4.71
N HIS A 140 -10.15 -2.00 -5.06
CA HIS A 140 -9.73 -2.33 -6.42
C HIS A 140 -9.33 -3.81 -6.52
N LEU A 141 -9.33 -4.32 -7.75
CA LEU A 141 -8.79 -5.64 -8.06
C LEU A 141 -7.29 -5.52 -8.35
N GLY A 142 -6.56 -6.60 -8.09
CA GLY A 142 -5.21 -6.82 -8.59
C GLY A 142 -5.21 -7.28 -10.05
N HIS A 143 -4.04 -7.69 -10.53
CA HIS A 143 -3.85 -8.11 -11.91
C HIS A 143 -4.71 -9.33 -12.27
N GLY A 144 -5.25 -9.34 -13.48
CA GLY A 144 -6.12 -10.41 -13.99
C GLY A 144 -7.41 -10.56 -13.18
N GLY A 145 -7.85 -9.49 -12.50
CA GLY A 145 -9.03 -9.49 -11.64
C GLY A 145 -8.82 -10.20 -10.29
N ARG A 146 -7.57 -10.49 -9.91
CA ARG A 146 -7.25 -11.14 -8.64
C ARG A 146 -7.71 -10.28 -7.46
N GLU A 147 -8.06 -10.93 -6.35
CA GLU A 147 -8.29 -10.20 -5.10
C GLU A 147 -6.99 -9.50 -4.64
N ARG A 148 -7.05 -8.18 -4.55
CA ARG A 148 -5.88 -7.32 -4.32
C ARG A 148 -5.10 -7.63 -3.03
N LEU A 149 -5.80 -7.87 -1.92
CA LEU A 149 -5.14 -8.18 -0.65
C LEU A 149 -4.38 -9.51 -0.72
N VAL A 150 -4.97 -10.53 -1.36
CA VAL A 150 -4.32 -11.84 -1.56
C VAL A 150 -3.13 -11.72 -2.51
N GLU A 151 -3.23 -10.91 -3.57
CA GLU A 151 -2.11 -10.59 -4.47
C GLU A 151 -0.91 -10.02 -3.68
N LEU A 152 -1.15 -9.01 -2.84
CA LEU A 152 -0.10 -8.39 -2.03
C LEU A 152 0.51 -9.34 -1.00
N ILE A 153 -0.30 -10.18 -0.36
CA ILE A 153 0.21 -11.20 0.55
C ILE A 153 1.11 -12.18 -0.21
N ASP A 154 0.71 -12.63 -1.40
CA ASP A 154 1.46 -13.63 -2.16
C ASP A 154 2.83 -13.10 -2.63
N VAL A 155 2.87 -11.91 -3.23
CA VAL A 155 4.15 -11.29 -3.65
C VAL A 155 4.98 -10.87 -2.45
N GLY A 156 4.34 -10.41 -1.37
CA GLY A 156 4.99 -10.03 -0.13
C GLY A 156 5.67 -11.20 0.55
N LEU A 157 5.06 -12.38 0.55
CA LEU A 157 5.64 -13.60 1.13
C LEU A 157 6.90 -14.01 0.39
N GLU A 158 6.91 -13.89 -0.94
CA GLU A 158 8.10 -14.16 -1.75
C GLU A 158 9.21 -13.13 -1.49
N GLN A 159 8.86 -11.85 -1.35
CA GLN A 159 9.83 -10.80 -0.99
C GLN A 159 10.42 -10.99 0.41
N ALA A 160 9.56 -11.29 1.39
CA ALA A 160 9.95 -11.55 2.77
C ALA A 160 10.92 -12.76 2.84
N ARG A 161 10.61 -13.84 2.13
CA ARG A 161 11.48 -15.02 1.99
C ARG A 161 12.85 -14.67 1.40
N ARG A 162 12.90 -13.90 0.31
CA ARG A 162 14.16 -13.48 -0.34
C ARG A 162 15.04 -12.62 0.54
N THR A 163 14.42 -11.82 1.41
CA THR A 163 15.11 -10.87 2.29
C THR A 163 15.34 -11.41 3.70
N GLY A 164 14.91 -12.63 4.00
CA GLY A 164 15.03 -13.22 5.35
C GLY A 164 14.16 -12.52 6.40
N LYS A 165 13.07 -11.87 5.98
CA LYS A 165 12.18 -11.08 6.84
C LYS A 165 10.84 -11.78 7.03
N THR A 166 10.09 -11.31 8.03
CA THR A 166 8.67 -11.60 8.16
C THR A 166 7.83 -10.62 7.35
N LEU A 167 6.63 -11.03 6.95
CA LEU A 167 5.71 -10.19 6.20
C LEU A 167 4.65 -9.58 7.11
N ALA A 168 4.47 -8.27 6.98
CA ALA A 168 3.25 -7.58 7.36
C ALA A 168 2.55 -7.03 6.12
N VAL A 169 1.22 -7.08 6.10
CA VAL A 169 0.40 -6.37 5.11
C VAL A 169 -0.59 -5.49 5.86
N ALA A 170 -0.57 -4.20 5.55
CA ALA A 170 -1.47 -3.22 6.10
C ALA A 170 -2.42 -2.71 5.01
N VAL A 171 -3.70 -2.54 5.34
CA VAL A 171 -4.66 -1.85 4.49
C VAL A 171 -5.07 -0.52 5.13
N ILE A 172 -5.09 0.54 4.34
CA ILE A 172 -5.60 1.85 4.75
C ILE A 172 -6.86 2.15 3.94
N TYR A 173 -7.93 2.50 4.63
CA TYR A 173 -9.21 2.84 3.98
C TYR A 173 -9.87 4.07 4.63
N THR A 174 -10.79 4.71 3.94
CA THR A 174 -11.62 5.77 4.54
C THR A 174 -12.58 5.16 5.58
N SER A 175 -12.60 5.66 6.82
CA SER A 175 -13.58 5.19 7.82
C SER A 175 -15.02 5.37 7.32
N ARG A 176 -15.89 4.38 7.61
CA ARG A 176 -17.32 4.36 7.23
C ARG A 176 -17.58 4.29 5.72
N SER A 177 -16.58 3.96 4.90
CA SER A 177 -16.77 3.66 3.49
C SER A 177 -17.23 2.22 3.25
N THR A 178 -17.66 1.89 2.03
CA THR A 178 -17.98 0.51 1.65
C THR A 178 -16.72 -0.38 1.66
N ALA A 179 -15.57 0.18 1.27
CA ALA A 179 -14.28 -0.51 1.38
C ALA A 179 -13.95 -0.87 2.84
N ALA A 180 -14.25 -0.02 3.82
CA ALA A 180 -13.94 -0.27 5.23
C ALA A 180 -14.55 -1.59 5.74
N SER A 181 -15.85 -1.79 5.51
CA SER A 181 -16.54 -3.00 5.96
C SER A 181 -16.04 -4.25 5.23
N ALA A 182 -15.86 -4.16 3.91
CA ALA A 182 -15.42 -5.30 3.10
C ALA A 182 -13.97 -5.70 3.42
N LEU A 183 -13.05 -4.73 3.50
CA LEU A 183 -11.64 -4.98 3.82
C LEU A 183 -11.48 -5.46 5.25
N SER A 184 -12.20 -4.87 6.22
CA SER A 184 -12.08 -5.31 7.61
C SER A 184 -12.58 -6.73 7.81
N ALA A 185 -13.72 -7.09 7.21
CA ALA A 185 -14.20 -8.47 7.22
C ALA A 185 -13.18 -9.42 6.56
N ARG A 186 -12.59 -9.00 5.44
CA ARG A 186 -11.63 -9.82 4.70
C ARG A 186 -10.30 -10.00 5.43
N VAL A 187 -9.75 -8.93 6.01
CA VAL A 187 -8.57 -8.97 6.88
C VAL A 187 -8.80 -9.92 8.06
N ASN A 188 -9.95 -9.81 8.72
CA ASN A 188 -10.30 -10.69 9.83
C ASN A 188 -10.41 -12.16 9.40
N ALA A 189 -10.99 -12.43 8.22
CA ALA A 189 -11.05 -13.78 7.69
C ALA A 189 -9.64 -14.34 7.37
N LEU A 190 -8.78 -13.54 6.74
CA LEU A 190 -7.42 -13.95 6.37
C LEU A 190 -6.46 -14.07 7.57
N ARG A 191 -6.81 -13.57 8.76
CA ARG A 191 -6.08 -13.86 10.00
C ARG A 191 -6.19 -15.34 10.40
N ASN A 192 -7.21 -16.05 9.92
CA ASN A 192 -7.32 -17.49 10.10
C ASN A 192 -6.40 -18.23 9.10
N GLU A 193 -5.51 -19.08 9.62
CA GLU A 193 -4.52 -19.80 8.82
C GLU A 193 -5.14 -20.67 7.71
N ALA A 194 -6.25 -21.37 8.01
CA ALA A 194 -6.91 -22.23 7.03
C ALA A 194 -7.55 -21.41 5.90
N THR A 195 -8.14 -20.26 6.22
CA THR A 195 -8.69 -19.35 5.20
C THR A 195 -7.59 -18.72 4.34
N LEU A 196 -6.46 -18.35 4.95
CA LEU A 196 -5.32 -17.84 4.21
C LEU A 196 -4.70 -18.90 3.30
N ALA A 197 -4.53 -20.13 3.78
CA ALA A 197 -4.04 -21.24 2.98
C ALA A 197 -4.97 -21.55 1.80
N ALA A 198 -6.30 -21.53 2.02
CA ALA A 198 -7.28 -21.71 0.96
C ALA A 198 -7.25 -20.59 -0.09
N ALA A 199 -6.88 -19.36 0.30
CA ALA A 199 -6.70 -18.24 -0.62
C ALA A 199 -5.41 -18.32 -1.46
N LEU A 200 -4.45 -19.16 -1.08
CA LEU A 200 -3.16 -19.37 -1.74
C LEU A 200 -2.93 -20.86 -2.07
N PRO A 201 -3.82 -21.50 -2.86
CA PRO A 201 -3.82 -22.95 -3.06
C PRO A 201 -2.56 -23.48 -3.77
N HIS A 202 -1.82 -22.61 -4.46
CA HIS A 202 -0.54 -22.94 -5.11
C HIS A 202 0.64 -23.05 -4.13
N ARG A 203 0.45 -22.69 -2.86
CA ARG A 203 1.48 -22.78 -1.82
C ARG A 203 1.28 -24.05 -1.00
N ARG A 204 2.35 -24.84 -0.85
CA ARG A 204 2.36 -26.01 0.03
C ARG A 204 2.25 -25.63 1.51
N THR A 205 2.88 -24.52 1.88
CA THR A 205 2.89 -23.97 3.24
C THR A 205 2.79 -22.46 3.15
N VAL A 206 1.99 -21.85 4.02
CA VAL A 206 1.87 -20.40 4.12
C VAL A 206 2.46 -19.93 5.45
N PRO A 207 3.60 -19.22 5.45
CA PRO A 207 4.14 -18.64 6.68
C PRO A 207 3.15 -17.66 7.33
N PRO A 208 3.23 -17.44 8.65
CA PRO A 208 2.42 -16.43 9.32
C PRO A 208 2.60 -15.04 8.70
N VAL A 209 1.49 -14.33 8.52
CA VAL A 209 1.45 -12.96 7.98
C VAL A 209 0.78 -12.06 9.00
N VAL A 210 1.42 -10.94 9.32
CA VAL A 210 0.82 -9.92 10.19
C VAL A 210 -0.14 -9.07 9.35
N LEU A 211 -1.45 -9.18 9.60
CA LEU A 211 -2.45 -8.38 8.90
C LEU A 211 -2.96 -7.22 9.77
N ARG A 212 -2.73 -5.99 9.30
CA ARG A 212 -3.15 -4.75 9.95
C ARG A 212 -4.11 -3.98 9.08
N GLU A 213 -4.91 -3.16 9.73
CA GLU A 213 -5.81 -2.23 9.09
C GLU A 213 -5.80 -0.91 9.86
N MET A 214 -5.93 0.20 9.15
CA MET A 214 -5.98 1.52 9.73
C MET A 214 -6.90 2.38 8.86
N SER A 215 -7.56 3.39 9.44
CA SER A 215 -8.23 4.37 8.61
C SER A 215 -7.34 5.53 8.23
N TRP A 216 -7.62 6.18 7.10
CA TRP A 216 -6.99 7.45 6.74
C TRP A 216 -7.12 8.48 7.86
N GLN A 217 -8.25 8.52 8.56
CA GLN A 217 -8.48 9.40 9.70
C GLN A 217 -7.48 9.14 10.84
N GLN A 218 -7.25 7.88 11.19
CA GLN A 218 -6.29 7.54 12.24
C GLN A 218 -4.86 7.84 11.78
N LEU A 219 -4.50 7.49 10.54
CA LEU A 219 -3.18 7.74 9.99
C LEU A 219 -2.85 9.23 9.95
N LEU A 220 -3.79 10.07 9.49
CA LEU A 220 -3.58 11.51 9.41
C LEU A 220 -3.47 12.18 10.77
N ARG A 221 -4.17 11.68 11.81
CA ARG A 221 -3.97 12.15 13.19
C ARG A 221 -2.58 11.79 13.71
N ILE A 222 -2.10 10.58 13.43
CA ILE A 222 -0.74 10.16 13.77
C ILE A 222 0.25 11.07 13.04
N TRP A 223 0.13 11.18 11.72
CA TRP A 223 1.00 12.03 10.90
C TRP A 223 1.00 13.50 11.38
N GLN A 224 -0.16 14.05 11.76
CA GLN A 224 -0.26 15.38 12.34
C GLN A 224 0.53 15.52 13.65
N SER A 225 0.56 14.47 14.49
CA SER A 225 1.38 14.46 15.71
C SER A 225 2.88 14.32 15.41
N GLU A 226 3.25 13.82 14.23
CA GLU A 226 4.65 13.69 13.81
C GLU A 226 5.23 14.97 13.20
N LEU A 227 4.40 15.95 12.82
CA LEU A 227 4.85 17.21 12.19
C LEU A 227 6.08 17.88 12.84
N PRO A 228 6.23 17.93 14.18
CA PRO A 228 7.42 18.52 14.81
C PRO A 228 8.75 17.82 14.48
N TYR A 229 8.70 16.58 14.01
CA TYR A 229 9.86 15.73 13.73
C TYR A 229 10.19 15.62 12.24
N LEU A 230 9.37 16.19 11.35
CA LEU A 230 9.51 16.08 9.90
C LEU A 230 10.25 17.29 9.33
N ASP A 231 11.18 17.06 8.41
CA ASP A 231 11.65 18.09 7.49
C ASP A 231 10.68 18.21 6.32
N LEU A 232 9.92 19.30 6.29
CA LEU A 232 8.85 19.52 5.30
C LEU A 232 9.26 20.49 4.19
N GLN A 233 10.44 21.11 4.25
CA GLN A 233 11.03 21.97 3.20
C GLN A 233 10.06 22.93 2.49
N GLY A 234 9.17 23.59 3.25
CA GLY A 234 8.20 24.53 2.69
C GLY A 234 6.94 23.91 2.06
N ALA A 235 6.71 22.61 2.26
CA ALA A 235 5.49 21.93 1.83
C ALA A 235 4.22 22.66 2.31
N PRO A 236 3.15 22.68 1.51
CA PRO A 236 1.91 23.40 1.82
C PRO A 236 1.03 22.70 2.87
N VAL A 237 1.59 22.43 4.07
CA VAL A 237 0.95 21.66 5.16
C VAL A 237 -0.42 22.21 5.55
N LYS A 238 -0.56 23.54 5.67
CA LYS A 238 -1.84 24.16 6.03
C LYS A 238 -2.92 23.89 4.98
N ALA A 239 -2.56 23.93 3.70
CA ALA A 239 -3.50 23.66 2.61
C ALA A 239 -3.85 22.16 2.57
N PHE A 240 -2.86 21.28 2.80
CA PHE A 240 -3.08 19.85 2.86
C PHE A 240 -4.02 19.45 4.00
N LEU A 241 -3.78 19.94 5.22
CA LEU A 241 -4.67 19.70 6.35
C LEU A 241 -6.08 20.28 6.14
N ALA A 242 -6.20 21.42 5.46
CA ALA A 242 -7.51 21.96 5.09
C ALA A 242 -8.23 21.06 4.08
N HIS A 243 -7.52 20.59 3.05
CA HIS A 243 -8.05 19.64 2.08
C HIS A 243 -8.52 18.34 2.76
N CYS A 244 -7.72 17.74 3.65
CA CYS A 244 -8.12 16.55 4.40
C CYS A 244 -9.36 16.78 5.28
N ARG A 245 -9.50 17.96 5.91
CA ARG A 245 -10.70 18.33 6.69
C ARG A 245 -11.93 18.49 5.81
N ASP A 246 -11.80 19.16 4.67
CA ASP A 246 -12.90 19.34 3.70
C ASP A 246 -13.42 17.99 3.17
N ARG A 247 -12.57 16.96 3.17
CA ARG A 247 -12.89 15.58 2.80
C ARG A 247 -13.36 14.69 3.97
N GLY A 248 -13.45 15.22 5.20
CA GLY A 248 -13.84 14.43 6.38
C GLY A 248 -12.81 13.37 6.80
N LEU A 249 -11.54 13.57 6.43
CA LEU A 249 -10.42 12.71 6.82
C LEU A 249 -9.73 13.21 8.11
N LEU A 250 -10.02 14.42 8.58
CA LEU A 250 -9.53 14.99 9.82
C LEU A 250 -10.64 15.65 10.63
#